data_AF-A0A0R3WWI7-F1
#
_entry.id   AF-A0A0R3WWI7-F1
#
_cell.length_a   1.000
_cell.length_b   1.000
_cell.length_c   1.000
_cell.angle_alpha   90.00
_cell.angle_beta   90.00
_cell.angle_gamma   90.00
#
_symmetry.space_group_name_H-M   'P 1'
#
loop_
_entity.id
_entity.type
_entity.pdbx_description
1 polymer ?
#
loop_
_entity_poly.entity_id
_entity_poly.type
_entity_poly.pdbx_seq_one_letter_code
_entity_poly.pdbx_strand_id
1 'polypeptide(L)' 'MREFGKDTGNMSDWLTDEFTAGALVAIANATRYNDKAKDIAISIKAQMEDHFDGPWQVIVGTDFAR' A
#
# COMPACT_ATOMS: atom_id res chain seq x y z
N MET A 1 -10.91 -33.60 11.78
CA MET A 1 -10.02 -32.58 12.34
C MET A 1 -9.30 -31.95 11.15
N ARG A 2 -9.70 -30.75 10.70
CA ARG A 2 -8.98 -30.05 9.62
C ARG A 2 -7.83 -29.31 10.29
N GLU A 3 -6.61 -29.64 9.88
CA GLU A 3 -5.43 -28.92 10.31
C GLU A 3 -5.55 -27.49 9.79
N PHE A 4 -5.69 -26.54 10.71
CA PHE A 4 -5.52 -25.13 10.40
C PHE A 4 -4.03 -24.91 10.17
N GLY A 5 -3.62 -25.13 8.92
CA GLY A 5 -2.31 -24.78 8.39
C GLY A 5 -2.00 -23.33 8.76
N LYS A 6 -0.87 -23.18 9.42
CA LYS A 6 -0.31 -21.96 9.97
C LYS A 6 0.20 -21.08 8.83
N ASP A 7 -0.70 -20.48 8.05
CA ASP A 7 -0.35 -19.45 7.06
C ASP A 7 -0.11 -18.12 7.79
N THR A 8 1.01 -18.04 8.50
CA THR A 8 1.68 -16.76 8.69
C THR A 8 2.56 -16.55 7.47
N GLY A 9 1.93 -16.24 6.33
CA GLY A 9 2.65 -15.87 5.10
C GLY A 9 3.68 -14.80 5.45
N ASN A 10 4.92 -15.05 5.06
CA ASN A 10 6.00 -14.12 5.36
C ASN A 10 5.68 -12.81 4.63
N MET A 11 5.89 -11.65 5.27
CA MET A 11 5.54 -10.35 4.66
C MET A 11 6.28 -10.14 3.32
N SER A 12 7.44 -10.77 3.17
CA SER A 12 8.20 -10.84 1.92
C SER A 12 7.51 -11.59 0.78
N ASP A 13 6.57 -12.50 1.07
CA ASP A 13 5.83 -13.25 0.04
C ASP A 13 4.80 -12.35 -0.68
N TRP A 14 4.40 -11.24 -0.04
CA TRP A 14 3.46 -10.26 -0.57
C TRP A 14 4.16 -9.04 -1.19
N LEU A 15 5.40 -8.76 -0.77
CA LEU A 15 6.23 -7.68 -1.30
C LEU A 15 7.03 -8.15 -2.51
N THR A 16 6.32 -8.51 -3.58
CA THR A 16 6.97 -8.81 -4.86
C THR A 16 7.72 -7.57 -5.37
N ASP A 17 8.73 -7.79 -6.22
CA ASP A 17 9.46 -6.69 -6.86
C ASP A 17 8.51 -5.76 -7.63
N GLU A 18 7.49 -6.35 -8.28
CA GLU A 18 6.45 -5.62 -9.00
C GLU A 18 5.59 -4.76 -8.07
N PHE A 19 5.11 -5.33 -6.96
CA PHE A 19 4.34 -4.58 -5.97
C PHE A 19 5.15 -3.42 -5.39
N THR A 20 6.40 -3.69 -5.03
CA THR A 20 7.30 -2.68 -4.45
C THR A 20 7.58 -1.56 -5.45
N ALA A 21 7.87 -1.89 -6.71
CA ALA A 21 8.09 -0.90 -7.76
C ALA A 21 6.83 -0.06 -8.03
N GLY A 22 5.66 -0.69 -8.14
CA GLY A 22 4.38 0.00 -8.33
C GLY A 22 4.07 0.98 -7.19
N ALA A 23 4.25 0.53 -5.94
CA ALA A 23 4.05 1.39 -4.77
C ALA A 23 5.02 2.59 -4.76
N LEU A 24 6.30 2.39 -5.09
CA LEU A 24 7.28 3.48 -5.16
C LEU A 24 6.92 4.51 -6.23
N VAL A 25 6.46 4.08 -7.41
CA VAL A 25 5.99 4.98 -8.47
C VAL A 25 4.76 5.76 -8.00
N ALA A 26 3.79 5.10 -7.36
CA ALA A 26 2.60 5.74 -6.84
C ALA A 26 2.94 6.82 -5.79
N ILE A 27 3.86 6.53 -4.88
CA ILE A 27 4.38 7.47 -3.87
C ILE A 27 5.07 8.66 -4.54
N ALA A 28 5.98 8.41 -5.49
CA ALA A 28 6.72 9.47 -6.18
C ALA A 28 5.79 10.41 -6.95
N ASN A 29 4.78 9.88 -7.65
CA ASN A 29 3.76 10.68 -8.32
C ASN A 29 2.92 11.47 -7.31
N ALA A 30 2.41 10.83 -6.26
CA ALA A 30 1.52 11.49 -5.31
C ALA A 30 2.20 12.66 -4.59
N THR A 31 3.45 12.46 -4.14
CA THR A 31 4.25 13.49 -3.45
C THR A 31 4.70 14.63 -4.37
N ARG A 32 4.76 14.41 -5.68
CA ARG A 32 5.11 15.46 -6.66
C ARG A 32 4.01 16.49 -6.88
N TYR A 33 2.75 16.07 -6.75
CA TYR A 33 1.59 16.90 -7.10
C TYR A 33 0.73 17.31 -5.90
N ASN A 34 1.03 16.82 -4.70
CA ASN A 34 0.24 17.06 -3.51
C ASN A 34 1.15 17.33 -2.30
N ASP A 35 0.83 18.38 -1.54
CA ASP A 35 1.57 18.74 -0.33
C ASP A 35 0.88 18.27 0.96
N LYS A 36 -0.39 17.90 0.88
CA LYS A 36 -1.19 17.47 2.04
C LYS A 36 -1.20 15.95 2.15
N ALA A 37 -0.92 15.45 3.34
CA ALA A 37 -0.91 14.01 3.64
C ALA A 37 -2.20 13.28 3.20
N LYS A 38 -3.37 13.90 3.39
CA LYS A 38 -4.66 13.36 2.94
C LYS A 38 -4.71 13.17 1.42
N ASP A 39 -4.26 14.17 0.67
CA ASP A 39 -4.33 14.15 -0.79
C ASP A 39 -3.30 13.18 -1.37
N ILE A 40 -2.12 13.10 -0.75
CA ILE A 40 -1.10 12.07 -1.05
C ILE A 40 -1.68 10.66 -0.83
N ALA A 41 -2.33 10.41 0.31
CA ALA A 41 -2.91 9.10 0.62
C ALA A 41 -3.99 8.69 -0.38
N ILE A 42 -4.87 9.62 -0.77
CA ILE A 42 -5.91 9.39 -1.80
C ILE A 42 -5.26 9.07 -3.15
N SER A 43 -4.24 9.83 -3.55
CA SER A 43 -3.56 9.64 -4.84
C SER A 43 -2.82 8.31 -4.92
N ILE A 44 -2.15 7.87 -3.85
CA ILE A 44 -1.51 6.54 -3.81
C ILE A 44 -2.58 5.46 -3.88
N LYS A 45 -3.64 5.56 -3.07
CA LYS A 45 -4.74 4.58 -3.05
C LYS A 45 -5.33 4.37 -4.45
N ALA A 46 -5.63 5.47 -5.16
CA ALA A 46 -6.20 5.40 -6.51
C ALA A 46 -5.27 4.69 -7.51
N GLN A 47 -3.95 4.96 -7.44
CA GLN A 47 -2.97 4.29 -8.31
C GLN A 47 -2.79 2.81 -7.97
N MET A 48 -2.84 2.45 -6.69
CA MET A 48 -2.74 1.05 -6.28
C MET A 48 -3.99 0.26 -6.64
N GLU A 49 -5.19 0.84 -6.49
CA GLU A 49 -6.47 0.23 -6.88
C GLU A 49 -6.65 0.12 -8.40
N ASP A 50 -5.95 0.93 -9.19
CA ASP A 50 -5.93 0.83 -10.66
C ASP A 50 -5.04 -0.32 -11.15
N HIS A 51 -3.97 -0.63 -10.42
CA HIS A 51 -2.95 -1.59 -10.85
C HIS A 51 -3.02 -2.95 -10.13
N PHE A 52 -3.53 -2.98 -8.90
CA PHE A 52 -3.61 -4.18 -8.07
C PHE A 52 -5.03 -4.37 -7.53
N ASP A 53 -5.55 -5.59 -7.66
CA ASP A 53 -6.89 -5.92 -7.19
C ASP A 53 -7.06 -5.73 -5.68
N GLY A 54 -8.24 -5.22 -5.30
CA GLY A 54 -8.71 -5.16 -3.93
C GLY A 54 -8.74 -3.76 -3.32
N PRO A 55 -9.49 -3.56 -2.21
CA PRO A 55 -9.56 -2.29 -1.53
C PRO A 55 -8.27 -2.01 -0.75
N TRP A 56 -7.58 -0.91 -1.06
CA TRP A 56 -6.31 -0.56 -0.41
C TRP A 56 -6.49 0.45 0.73
N GLN A 57 -5.70 0.28 1.79
CA GLN A 57 -5.57 1.27 2.87
C GLN A 57 -4.20 1.94 2.76
N VAL A 58 -4.19 3.27 2.80
CA VAL A 58 -2.96 4.07 2.69
C VAL A 58 -2.90 5.02 3.88
N ILE A 59 -1.76 5.01 4.57
CA ILE A 59 -1.50 5.83 5.75
C ILE A 59 -0.29 6.72 5.44
N VAL A 60 -0.45 8.03 5.54
CA VAL A 60 0.60 9.04 5.25
C VAL A 60 0.68 10.04 6.38
N GLY A 61 1.81 10.09 7.10
CA GLY A 61 2.01 10.96 8.25
C GLY A 61 2.95 10.32 9.28
N THR A 62 3.01 10.90 10.48
CA THR A 62 3.92 10.46 11.54
C THR A 62 3.26 10.22 12.90
N ASP A 63 1.98 10.59 13.07
CA ASP A 63 1.23 10.45 14.33
C ASP A 63 -0.05 9.64 14.08
N PHE A 64 0.03 8.34 14.35
CA PHE A 64 -1.08 7.39 14.20
C PHE A 64 -1.18 6.53 15.48
N ALA A 65 -2.41 6.17 15.88
CA ALA A 65 -2.74 5.34 17.05
C ALA A 65 -2.59 6.01 18.44
N ARG A 66 -3.23 7.16 18.64
CA ARG A 66 -3.50 7.72 19.99
C ARG A 66 -4.83 7.23 20.55
#